data_AF-A0A7J2JP44-F1
#
_entry.id   AF-A0A7J2JP44-F1
#
_cell.length_a   1.000
_cell.length_b   1.000
_cell.length_c   1.000
_cell.angle_alpha   90.00
_cell.angle_beta   90.00
_cell.angle_gamma   90.00
#
_symmetry.space_group_name_H-M   'P 1'
#
loop_
_entity.id
_entity.type
_entity.pdbx_description
1 polymer ?
#
loop_
_entity_poly.entity_id
_entity_poly.type
_entity_poly.pdbx_seq_one_letter_code
_entity_poly.pdbx_strand_id
1 'polypeptide(L)'
;MKTVVRTPSRIHLGLLDVKGGLKRMYGGVGVALNEPYTIVEVSDSPEFKVESGDERAEMYALRIKERFGINGGLRIRVLEHIPPHVGLGSGTQLALGIGYAMTKHLGMEISPEDLAKVLGRGRRSGVGIYSFKLGGFLVDGGAGNDDIPVLVMRYDFPQDWLFVVGIPNIERGFYGKREEDLLRKLTERLNERNECICETFRVLILEMIPALIRRDIVGFGEAITRFEIEVGRVFSHVQGDVFRSPVIGKGIEFLLENGAYGAGQSSWGPAFYGLVDEDNSDKLLKKLREFLREHGGGDSFIARANNSGAQVMTS
;
A
#
# COMPACT_ATOMS: atom_id res chain seq x y z
N MET A 1 -30.68 -2.88 9.57
CA MET A 1 -29.92 -2.14 8.56
C MET A 1 -28.49 -2.66 8.57
N LYS A 2 -27.80 -2.61 7.43
CA LYS A 2 -26.41 -3.03 7.29
C LYS A 2 -25.63 -1.98 6.52
N THR A 3 -24.39 -1.75 6.95
CA THR A 3 -23.43 -0.91 6.24
C THR A 3 -22.24 -1.78 5.85
N VAL A 4 -21.94 -1.82 4.56
CA VAL A 4 -20.83 -2.58 4.00
C VAL A 4 -19.83 -1.61 3.38
N VAL A 5 -18.56 -1.73 3.78
CA VAL A 5 -17.45 -0.94 3.23
C VAL A 5 -16.47 -1.88 2.54
N ARG A 6 -16.21 -1.64 1.25
CA ARG A 6 -15.14 -2.28 0.49
C ARG A 6 -13.97 -1.32 0.36
N THR A 7 -12.77 -1.73 0.75
CA THR A 7 -11.56 -0.90 0.71
C THR A 7 -10.54 -1.43 -0.29
N PRO A 8 -9.83 -0.55 -1.03
CA PRO A 8 -8.82 -0.97 -1.98
C PRO A 8 -7.56 -1.49 -1.27
N SER A 9 -6.72 -2.23 -1.97
CA SER A 9 -5.31 -2.39 -1.58
C SER A 9 -4.45 -1.33 -2.27
N ARG A 10 -3.13 -1.48 -2.24
CA ARG A 10 -2.22 -0.57 -2.93
C ARG A 10 -0.87 -1.21 -3.20
N ILE A 11 -0.22 -0.76 -4.26
CA ILE A 11 1.23 -0.82 -4.38
C ILE A 11 1.82 0.46 -3.77
N HIS A 12 2.86 0.31 -2.96
CA HIS A 12 3.63 1.42 -2.44
C HIS A 12 5.03 1.38 -3.05
N LEU A 13 5.25 2.23 -4.05
CA LEU A 13 6.47 2.28 -4.87
C LEU A 13 7.71 2.60 -4.04
N GLY A 14 7.57 3.42 -2.99
CA GLY A 14 8.70 3.74 -2.12
C GLY A 14 8.56 5.04 -1.36
N LEU A 15 9.59 5.33 -0.57
CA LEU A 15 9.72 6.57 0.19
C LEU A 15 10.73 7.49 -0.48
N LEU A 16 10.44 8.79 -0.52
CA LEU A 16 11.25 9.78 -1.19
C LEU A 16 12.48 10.19 -0.38
N ASP A 17 12.34 10.44 0.93
CA ASP A 17 13.42 10.85 1.82
C ASP A 17 13.37 10.11 3.17
N VAL A 18 14.36 9.26 3.45
CA VAL A 18 14.52 8.60 4.77
C VAL A 18 15.70 9.14 5.60
N LYS A 19 16.42 10.13 5.08
CA LYS A 19 17.57 10.75 5.75
C LYS A 19 17.11 11.65 6.88
N GLY A 20 16.07 12.43 6.64
CA GLY A 20 15.70 13.52 7.53
C GLY A 20 16.74 14.65 7.50
N GLY A 21 16.31 15.85 7.88
CA GLY A 21 17.14 17.05 7.76
C GLY A 21 16.36 18.26 7.24
N LEU A 22 15.17 18.00 6.69
CA LEU A 22 14.15 19.00 6.47
C LEU A 22 13.13 18.98 7.61
N LYS A 23 12.16 19.91 7.59
CA LYS A 23 11.01 19.91 8.52
C LYS A 23 10.05 18.73 8.31
N ARG A 24 10.34 17.87 7.32
CA ARG A 24 9.55 16.69 6.95
C ARG A 24 10.48 15.54 6.62
N MET A 25 9.98 14.32 6.76
CA MET A 25 10.65 13.07 6.40
C MET A 25 9.65 12.15 5.68
N TYR A 26 10.16 11.19 4.95
CA TYR A 26 9.46 10.18 4.15
C TYR A 26 8.94 10.73 2.82
N GLY A 27 7.63 10.80 2.65
CA GLY A 27 7.00 11.08 1.36
C GLY A 27 6.78 9.79 0.60
N GLY A 28 5.55 9.31 0.55
CA GLY A 28 5.20 8.08 -0.14
C GLY A 28 4.75 8.31 -1.58
N VAL A 29 5.08 7.36 -2.45
CA VAL A 29 4.52 7.23 -3.80
C VAL A 29 3.80 5.88 -3.90
N GLY A 30 2.59 5.85 -4.44
CA GLY A 30 1.85 4.59 -4.60
C GLY A 30 0.65 4.66 -5.53
N VAL A 31 0.08 3.49 -5.80
CA VAL A 31 -1.11 3.30 -6.64
C VAL A 31 -2.12 2.46 -5.88
N ALA A 32 -3.35 2.95 -5.73
CA ALA A 32 -4.44 2.17 -5.15
C ALA A 32 -4.89 1.08 -6.13
N LEU A 33 -5.12 -0.13 -5.63
CA LEU A 33 -5.52 -1.29 -6.43
C LEU A 33 -6.94 -1.73 -6.09
N ASN A 34 -7.66 -2.25 -7.09
CA ASN A 34 -8.98 -2.84 -6.89
C ASN A 34 -8.92 -4.24 -6.26
N GLU A 35 -7.80 -4.95 -6.42
CA GLU A 35 -7.57 -6.32 -5.95
C GLU A 35 -6.18 -6.47 -5.32
N PRO A 36 -6.04 -7.25 -4.24
CA PRO A 36 -7.12 -7.71 -3.36
C PRO A 36 -7.77 -6.53 -2.62
N TYR A 37 -8.85 -6.79 -1.89
CA TYR A 37 -9.60 -5.78 -1.12
C TYR A 37 -10.00 -6.31 0.26
N THR A 38 -10.45 -5.42 1.14
CA THR A 38 -11.07 -5.79 2.42
C THR A 38 -12.56 -5.43 2.37
N ILE A 39 -13.43 -6.31 2.87
CA ILE A 39 -14.86 -6.04 3.04
C ILE A 39 -15.21 -6.10 4.53
N VAL A 40 -15.79 -5.02 5.04
CA VAL A 40 -16.30 -4.92 6.42
C VAL A 40 -17.81 -4.67 6.39
N GLU A 41 -18.57 -5.53 7.06
CA GLU A 41 -20.01 -5.40 7.29
C GLU A 41 -20.25 -4.98 8.75
N VAL A 42 -21.12 -4.01 8.97
CA VAL A 42 -21.59 -3.59 10.31
C VAL A 42 -23.11 -3.63 10.34
N SER A 43 -23.66 -4.17 11.42
CA SER A 43 -25.11 -4.17 11.71
C SER A 43 -25.37 -3.99 13.20
N ASP A 44 -26.59 -3.58 13.54
CA ASP A 44 -27.08 -3.60 14.92
C ASP A 44 -27.01 -5.01 15.53
N SER A 45 -26.77 -5.08 16.83
CA SER A 45 -26.68 -6.32 17.61
C SER A 45 -26.98 -6.05 19.10
N PRO A 46 -27.47 -7.01 19.88
CA PRO A 46 -27.58 -6.85 21.34
C PRO A 46 -26.22 -6.63 22.03
N GLU A 47 -25.17 -7.23 21.48
CA GLU A 47 -23.80 -7.18 22.01
C GLU A 47 -22.83 -6.57 21.00
N PHE A 48 -21.72 -6.02 21.51
CA PHE A 48 -20.59 -5.59 20.67
C PHE A 48 -19.72 -6.79 20.34
N LYS A 49 -19.72 -7.23 19.08
CA LYS A 49 -19.02 -8.43 18.62
C LYS A 49 -18.25 -8.16 17.33
N VAL A 50 -17.00 -8.65 17.28
CA VAL A 50 -16.15 -8.61 16.09
C VAL A 50 -15.91 -10.03 15.60
N GLU A 51 -16.22 -10.30 14.34
CA GLU A 51 -16.00 -11.58 13.67
C GLU A 51 -15.02 -11.36 12.52
N SER A 52 -13.79 -11.84 12.65
CA SER A 52 -12.72 -11.59 11.70
C SER A 52 -11.71 -12.72 11.72
N GLY A 53 -11.17 -13.09 10.55
CA GLY A 53 -9.99 -13.95 10.44
C GLY A 53 -8.67 -13.21 10.73
N ASP A 54 -8.72 -11.89 10.87
CA ASP A 54 -7.58 -11.03 11.21
C ASP A 54 -7.73 -10.51 12.65
N GLU A 55 -6.80 -10.92 13.52
CA GLU A 55 -6.76 -10.59 14.95
C GLU A 55 -6.71 -9.09 15.25
N ARG A 56 -6.25 -8.27 14.30
CA ARG A 56 -6.12 -6.81 14.48
C ARG A 56 -7.48 -6.12 14.45
N ALA A 57 -8.51 -6.78 13.90
CA ALA A 57 -9.83 -6.19 13.71
C ALA A 57 -10.48 -5.79 15.04
N GLU A 58 -10.41 -6.66 16.06
CA GLU A 58 -11.00 -6.39 17.36
C GLU A 58 -10.36 -5.17 18.03
N MET A 59 -9.03 -5.09 18.01
CA MET A 59 -8.29 -3.93 18.52
C MET A 59 -8.71 -2.63 17.81
N TYR A 60 -8.89 -2.63 16.49
CA TYR A 60 -9.35 -1.43 15.76
C TYR A 60 -10.78 -1.04 16.13
N ALA A 61 -11.70 -2.02 16.20
CA ALA A 61 -13.09 -1.77 16.55
C ALA A 61 -13.23 -1.21 17.98
N LEU A 62 -12.48 -1.76 18.94
CA LEU A 62 -12.47 -1.29 20.33
C LEU A 62 -11.95 0.13 20.45
N ARG A 63 -10.86 0.49 19.75
CA ARG A 63 -10.34 1.87 19.76
C ARG A 63 -11.36 2.88 19.23
N ILE A 64 -12.11 2.51 18.19
CA ILE A 64 -13.18 3.36 17.64
C ILE A 64 -14.33 3.47 18.63
N LYS A 65 -14.75 2.35 19.22
CA LYS A 65 -15.78 2.30 20.25
C LYS A 65 -15.46 3.22 21.42
N GLU A 66 -14.25 3.11 21.97
CA GLU A 66 -13.76 3.93 23.08
C GLU A 66 -13.67 5.41 22.69
N ARG A 67 -13.07 5.71 21.53
CA ARG A 67 -12.85 7.09 21.09
C ARG A 67 -14.15 7.87 20.90
N PHE A 68 -15.18 7.23 20.37
CA PHE A 68 -16.44 7.88 20.01
C PHE A 68 -17.60 7.53 20.98
N GLY A 69 -17.31 6.86 22.10
CA GLY A 69 -18.31 6.56 23.14
C GLY A 69 -19.47 5.70 22.65
N ILE A 70 -19.20 4.72 21.80
CA ILE A 70 -20.24 3.85 21.21
C ILE A 70 -20.71 2.85 22.27
N ASN A 71 -21.90 3.09 22.83
CA ASN A 71 -22.48 2.28 23.91
C ASN A 71 -23.44 1.19 23.41
N GLY A 72 -23.91 1.28 22.16
CA GLY A 72 -24.79 0.28 21.54
C GLY A 72 -24.06 -1.00 21.13
N GLY A 73 -24.80 -2.11 21.03
CA GLY A 73 -24.27 -3.34 20.47
C GLY A 73 -24.19 -3.27 18.95
N LEU A 74 -23.03 -3.63 18.42
CA LEU A 74 -22.75 -3.70 17.00
C LEU A 74 -22.13 -5.06 16.68
N ARG A 75 -22.55 -5.66 15.57
CA ARG A 75 -21.86 -6.81 14.99
C ARG A 75 -21.02 -6.32 13.83
N ILE A 76 -19.71 -6.47 13.94
CA ILE A 76 -18.73 -6.14 12.91
C ILE A 76 -18.21 -7.45 12.32
N ARG A 77 -18.32 -7.63 11.01
CA ARG A 77 -17.83 -8.81 10.29
C ARG A 77 -16.84 -8.40 9.22
N VAL A 78 -15.63 -8.94 9.29
CA VAL A 78 -14.64 -8.82 8.21
C VAL A 78 -14.83 -10.01 7.28
N LEU A 79 -15.49 -9.78 6.15
CA LEU A 79 -15.87 -10.83 5.21
C LEU A 79 -14.69 -11.24 4.32
N GLU A 80 -13.90 -10.25 3.89
CA GLU A 80 -12.71 -10.43 3.07
C GLU A 80 -11.59 -9.53 3.62
N HIS A 81 -10.34 -9.95 3.48
CA HIS A 81 -9.20 -9.16 3.94
C HIS A 81 -7.99 -9.28 3.01
N ILE A 82 -7.32 -8.16 2.80
CA ILE A 82 -6.02 -8.13 2.12
C ILE A 82 -5.00 -8.95 2.95
N PRO A 83 -4.18 -9.80 2.33
CA PRO A 83 -3.21 -10.60 3.05
C PRO A 83 -2.28 -9.74 3.94
N PRO A 84 -2.09 -10.11 5.22
CA PRO A 84 -1.28 -9.31 6.13
C PRO A 84 0.19 -9.29 5.76
N HIS A 85 0.84 -8.13 5.90
CA HIS A 85 2.31 -7.99 5.82
C HIS A 85 2.93 -8.46 4.49
N VAL A 86 2.17 -8.44 3.39
CA VAL A 86 2.67 -8.78 2.05
C VAL A 86 3.13 -7.57 1.23
N GLY A 87 2.99 -6.34 1.75
CA GLY A 87 3.32 -5.10 1.00
C GLY A 87 2.12 -4.43 0.34
N LEU A 88 0.93 -5.03 0.43
CA LEU A 88 -0.33 -4.46 -0.09
C LEU A 88 -1.11 -3.63 0.96
N GLY A 89 -0.52 -3.58 2.16
CA GLY A 89 -0.85 -2.65 3.21
C GLY A 89 -2.23 -2.85 3.86
N SER A 90 -2.60 -4.11 4.03
CA SER A 90 -3.80 -4.57 4.75
C SER A 90 -4.10 -3.81 6.04
N GLY A 91 -3.08 -3.46 6.85
CA GLY A 91 -3.28 -2.86 8.17
C GLY A 91 -4.04 -1.55 8.14
N THR A 92 -3.71 -0.64 7.21
CA THR A 92 -4.42 0.65 7.06
C THR A 92 -5.83 0.46 6.52
N GLN A 93 -6.00 -0.45 5.57
CA GLN A 93 -7.27 -0.66 4.88
C GLN A 93 -8.28 -1.40 5.76
N LEU A 94 -7.82 -2.34 6.59
CA LEU A 94 -8.62 -2.98 7.62
C LEU A 94 -9.02 -1.98 8.71
N ALA A 95 -8.07 -1.20 9.21
CA ALA A 95 -8.32 -0.19 10.24
C ALA A 95 -9.35 0.84 9.79
N LEU A 96 -9.13 1.46 8.61
CA LEU A 96 -10.05 2.45 8.05
C LEU A 96 -11.38 1.82 7.64
N GLY A 97 -11.40 0.61 7.09
CA GLY A 97 -12.63 -0.12 6.76
C GLY A 97 -13.52 -0.33 7.99
N ILE A 98 -12.95 -0.77 9.10
CA ILE A 98 -13.67 -0.96 10.37
C ILE A 98 -14.17 0.38 10.92
N GLY A 99 -13.28 1.35 11.08
CA GLY A 99 -13.64 2.64 11.63
C GLY A 99 -14.72 3.34 10.82
N TYR A 100 -14.59 3.33 9.49
CA TYR A 100 -15.51 4.00 8.59
C TYR A 100 -16.86 3.29 8.50
N ALA A 101 -16.87 1.95 8.46
CA ALA A 101 -18.13 1.19 8.47
C ALA A 101 -18.91 1.43 9.78
N MET A 102 -18.22 1.43 10.92
CA MET A 102 -18.85 1.69 12.23
C MET A 102 -19.42 3.11 12.31
N THR A 103 -18.63 4.13 11.98
CA THR A 103 -19.09 5.52 12.09
C THR A 103 -20.20 5.82 11.09
N LYS A 104 -20.10 5.35 9.84
CA LYS A 104 -21.17 5.51 8.85
C LYS A 104 -22.45 4.77 9.23
N HIS A 105 -22.36 3.57 9.81
CA HIS A 105 -23.53 2.84 10.28
C HIS A 105 -24.30 3.61 11.35
N LEU A 106 -23.59 4.30 12.24
CA LEU A 106 -24.15 5.13 13.30
C LEU A 106 -24.54 6.55 12.84
N GLY A 107 -24.46 6.86 11.54
CA GLY A 107 -24.75 8.19 11.01
C GLY A 107 -23.75 9.28 11.41
N MET A 108 -22.54 8.90 11.83
CA MET A 108 -21.47 9.84 12.19
C MET A 108 -20.66 10.24 10.95
N GLU A 109 -20.45 11.55 10.78
CA GLU A 109 -19.63 12.10 9.69
C GLU A 109 -18.17 12.31 10.15
N ILE A 110 -17.40 11.22 10.17
CA ILE A 110 -15.97 11.24 10.52
C ILE A 110 -15.11 11.02 9.26
N SER A 111 -14.08 11.86 9.10
CA SER A 111 -13.18 11.78 7.94
C SER A 111 -12.25 10.54 8.02
N PRO A 112 -11.82 9.96 6.88
CA PRO A 112 -10.81 8.92 6.87
C PRO A 112 -9.50 9.34 7.55
N GLU A 113 -9.12 10.61 7.44
CA GLU A 113 -7.96 11.16 8.13
C GLU A 113 -8.10 11.13 9.65
N ASP A 114 -9.24 11.54 10.21
CA ASP A 114 -9.45 11.50 11.66
C ASP A 114 -9.50 10.07 12.19
N LEU A 115 -10.12 9.15 11.43
CA LEU A 115 -10.06 7.72 11.73
C LEU A 115 -8.61 7.22 11.71
N ALA A 116 -7.82 7.62 10.72
CA ALA A 116 -6.41 7.26 10.64
C ALA A 116 -5.63 7.71 11.87
N LYS A 117 -5.86 8.95 12.35
CA LYS A 117 -5.23 9.47 13.58
C LYS A 117 -5.54 8.60 14.79
N VAL A 118 -6.83 8.32 15.02
CA VAL A 118 -7.31 7.48 16.14
C VAL A 118 -6.71 6.07 16.07
N LEU A 119 -6.56 5.53 14.86
CA LEU A 119 -6.07 4.17 14.62
C LEU A 119 -4.54 4.09 14.46
N GLY A 120 -3.84 5.20 14.67
CA GLY A 120 -2.38 5.30 14.59
C GLY A 120 -1.82 5.02 13.20
N ARG A 121 -2.53 5.43 12.14
CA ARG A 121 -2.12 5.30 10.74
C ARG A 121 -1.54 6.60 10.21
N GLY A 122 -0.76 6.52 9.14
CA GLY A 122 -0.19 7.71 8.50
C GLY A 122 1.13 8.21 9.08
N ARG A 123 1.75 7.52 10.05
CA ARG A 123 2.99 7.99 10.72
C ARG A 123 4.19 8.29 9.80
N ARG A 124 4.16 7.77 8.56
CA ARG A 124 5.27 7.91 7.60
C ARG A 124 4.78 8.39 6.25
N SER A 125 3.80 7.68 5.71
CA SER A 125 3.18 7.97 4.42
C SER A 125 1.65 8.00 4.56
N GLY A 126 1.05 8.95 3.87
CA GLY A 126 -0.39 9.12 3.69
C GLY A 126 -0.96 8.28 2.54
N VAL A 127 -0.13 7.67 1.67
CA VAL A 127 -0.56 6.85 0.52
C VAL A 127 -1.67 5.86 0.90
N GLY A 128 -1.55 5.15 2.04
CA GLY A 128 -2.58 4.22 2.47
C GLY A 128 -3.92 4.88 2.81
N ILE A 129 -3.89 6.06 3.42
CA ILE A 129 -5.09 6.83 3.79
C ILE A 129 -5.74 7.39 2.52
N TYR A 130 -4.95 7.98 1.63
CA TYR A 130 -5.47 8.53 0.39
C TYR A 130 -5.88 7.47 -0.63
N SER A 131 -5.29 6.27 -0.57
CA SER A 131 -5.79 5.10 -1.32
C SER A 131 -7.22 4.77 -0.87
N PHE A 132 -7.47 4.78 0.43
CA PHE A 132 -8.82 4.57 0.96
C PHE A 132 -9.76 5.71 0.57
N LYS A 133 -9.32 6.97 0.66
CA LYS A 133 -10.19 8.14 0.47
C LYS A 133 -10.51 8.44 -1.00
N LEU A 134 -9.52 8.32 -1.88
CA LEU A 134 -9.55 8.90 -3.23
C LEU A 134 -9.18 7.91 -4.34
N GLY A 135 -8.42 6.86 -4.01
CA GLY A 135 -7.80 6.00 -5.01
C GLY A 135 -6.78 6.73 -5.92
N GLY A 136 -6.36 6.05 -6.98
CA GLY A 136 -5.48 6.56 -8.03
C GLY A 136 -4.00 6.44 -7.75
N PHE A 137 -3.21 7.19 -8.52
CA PHE A 137 -1.80 7.44 -8.26
C PHE A 137 -1.66 8.56 -7.22
N LEU A 138 -0.82 8.34 -6.23
CA LEU A 138 -0.74 9.17 -5.03
C LEU A 138 0.72 9.51 -4.71
N VAL A 139 0.96 10.78 -4.41
CA VAL A 139 2.22 11.27 -3.84
C VAL A 139 1.89 12.07 -2.59
N ASP A 140 2.49 11.72 -1.45
CA ASP A 140 2.39 12.49 -0.22
C ASP A 140 3.70 13.18 0.14
N GLY A 141 3.61 14.26 0.92
CA GLY A 141 4.73 15.09 1.36
C GLY A 141 5.40 14.60 2.65
N GLY A 142 5.12 13.37 3.07
CA GLY A 142 5.74 12.77 4.24
C GLY A 142 5.26 13.32 5.58
N ALA A 143 5.78 12.72 6.64
CA ALA A 143 5.49 13.11 8.01
C ALA A 143 6.22 14.41 8.38
N GLY A 144 5.53 15.29 9.10
CA GLY A 144 6.05 16.54 9.63
C GLY A 144 5.36 16.86 10.95
N ASN A 145 5.09 18.15 11.22
CA ASN A 145 4.29 18.56 12.39
C ASN A 145 2.79 18.27 12.25
N ASP A 146 2.35 17.82 11.07
CA ASP A 146 0.97 17.43 10.81
C ASP A 146 0.72 16.00 11.30
N ASP A 147 -0.48 15.73 11.82
CA ASP A 147 -0.85 14.37 12.25
C ASP A 147 -0.86 13.36 11.09
N ILE A 148 -1.24 13.83 9.88
CA ILE A 148 -1.34 13.05 8.66
C ILE A 148 -0.48 13.71 7.56
N PRO A 149 0.35 12.95 6.83
CA PRO A 149 1.12 13.48 5.69
C PRO A 149 0.24 14.16 4.66
N VAL A 150 0.62 15.35 4.22
CA VAL A 150 -0.13 16.13 3.23
C VAL A 150 -0.11 15.41 1.88
N LEU A 151 -1.27 15.25 1.24
CA LEU A 151 -1.36 14.81 -0.15
C LEU A 151 -0.81 15.90 -1.08
N VAL A 152 0.23 15.58 -1.83
CA VAL A 152 0.87 16.49 -2.80
C VAL A 152 0.25 16.32 -4.19
N MET A 153 -0.01 15.08 -4.59
CA MET A 153 -0.59 14.78 -5.90
C MET A 153 -1.54 13.59 -5.81
N ARG A 154 -2.66 13.71 -6.51
CA ARG A 154 -3.55 12.60 -6.86
C ARG A 154 -3.90 12.67 -8.34
N TYR A 155 -3.79 11.55 -9.04
CA TYR A 155 -4.10 11.46 -10.47
C TYR A 155 -4.84 10.15 -10.76
N ASP A 156 -5.82 10.18 -11.68
CA ASP A 156 -6.48 8.96 -12.14
C ASP A 156 -5.48 8.10 -12.90
N PHE A 157 -5.22 6.90 -12.37
CA PHE A 157 -4.31 5.99 -13.05
C PHE A 157 -5.04 5.35 -14.25
N PRO A 158 -4.41 5.25 -15.43
CA PRO A 158 -5.02 4.66 -16.62
C PRO A 158 -5.60 3.26 -16.33
N GLN A 159 -6.85 3.04 -16.69
CA GLN A 159 -7.56 1.79 -16.37
C GLN A 159 -7.10 0.60 -17.23
N ASP A 160 -6.54 0.90 -18.39
CA ASP A 160 -5.90 0.00 -19.35
C ASP A 160 -4.47 -0.40 -18.95
N TRP A 161 -3.96 0.16 -17.85
CA TRP A 161 -2.67 -0.23 -17.27
C TRP A 161 -2.90 -1.11 -16.04
N LEU A 162 -2.30 -2.28 -16.05
CA LEU A 162 -2.53 -3.34 -15.07
C LEU A 162 -1.23 -3.72 -14.39
N PHE A 163 -1.39 -4.25 -13.18
CA PHE A 163 -0.30 -4.84 -12.42
C PHE A 163 -0.49 -6.35 -12.35
N VAL A 164 0.50 -7.09 -12.82
CA VAL A 164 0.64 -8.53 -12.54
C VAL A 164 1.49 -8.67 -11.30
N VAL A 165 0.89 -9.16 -10.21
CA VAL A 165 1.50 -9.19 -8.87
C VAL A 165 1.81 -10.63 -8.48
N GLY A 166 3.00 -10.86 -7.92
CA GLY A 166 3.45 -12.12 -7.34
C GLY A 166 3.75 -11.97 -5.85
N ILE A 167 3.33 -12.95 -5.05
CA ILE A 167 3.58 -13.03 -3.61
C ILE A 167 4.21 -14.41 -3.32
N PRO A 168 5.55 -14.51 -3.26
CA PRO A 168 6.22 -15.77 -3.00
C PRO A 168 6.03 -16.21 -1.54
N ASN A 169 6.06 -17.52 -1.30
CA ASN A 169 5.96 -18.14 0.03
C ASN A 169 7.26 -18.00 0.84
N ILE A 170 7.61 -16.77 1.20
CA ILE A 170 8.76 -16.43 2.03
C ILE A 170 8.32 -15.72 3.32
N GLU A 171 9.27 -15.44 4.23
CA GLU A 171 8.99 -14.64 5.43
C GLU A 171 8.27 -13.35 5.02
N ARG A 172 7.17 -13.00 5.70
CA ARG A 172 6.42 -11.77 5.42
C ARG A 172 7.25 -10.53 5.75
N GLY A 173 6.82 -9.37 5.24
CA GLY A 173 7.58 -8.12 5.37
C GLY A 173 7.77 -7.68 6.82
N PHE A 174 8.75 -6.79 7.06
CA PHE A 174 8.98 -6.23 8.39
C PHE A 174 7.81 -5.35 8.83
N TYR A 175 7.46 -5.42 10.12
CA TYR A 175 6.39 -4.61 10.68
C TYR A 175 6.68 -4.23 12.14
N GLY A 176 6.01 -3.17 12.60
CA GLY A 176 6.07 -2.75 14.01
C GLY A 176 7.49 -2.37 14.44
N LYS A 177 7.90 -2.85 15.61
CA LYS A 177 9.17 -2.44 16.24
C LYS A 177 10.41 -2.77 15.40
N ARG A 178 10.43 -3.94 14.73
CA ARG A 178 11.54 -4.33 13.84
C ARG A 178 11.70 -3.35 12.67
N GLU A 179 10.58 -2.92 12.10
CA GLU A 179 10.56 -1.94 11.01
C GLU A 179 11.05 -0.56 11.47
N GLU A 180 10.60 -0.11 12.65
CA GLU A 180 11.05 1.14 13.27
C GLU A 180 12.56 1.13 13.55
N ASP A 181 13.08 0.03 14.07
CA ASP A 181 14.51 -0.13 14.36
C ASP A 181 15.38 -0.13 13.10
N LEU A 182 14.93 -0.78 12.02
CA LEU A 182 15.66 -0.80 10.74
C LEU A 182 15.68 0.58 10.09
N LEU A 183 14.55 1.31 10.10
CA LEU A 183 14.53 2.67 9.57
C LEU A 183 15.40 3.62 10.39
N ARG A 184 15.38 3.52 11.73
CA ARG A 184 16.25 4.34 12.58
C ARG A 184 17.72 4.15 12.20
N LYS A 185 18.18 2.89 12.09
CA LYS A 185 19.56 2.58 11.68
C LYS A 185 19.90 3.12 10.29
N LEU A 186 18.94 3.06 9.36
CA LEU A 186 19.11 3.60 8.02
C LEU A 186 19.28 5.13 8.06
N THR A 187 18.39 5.82 8.77
CA THR A 187 18.45 7.28 8.99
C THR A 187 19.76 7.71 9.64
N GLU A 188 20.21 7.03 10.69
CA GLU A 188 21.49 7.30 11.38
C GLU A 188 22.67 7.24 10.39
N ARG A 189 22.78 6.16 9.62
CA ARG A 189 23.85 5.97 8.63
C ARG A 189 23.84 7.04 7.54
N LEU A 190 22.66 7.37 7.00
CA LEU A 190 22.54 8.38 5.94
C LEU A 190 22.98 9.75 6.42
N ASN A 191 22.73 10.07 7.68
CA ASN A 191 23.20 11.31 8.32
C ASN A 191 24.72 11.29 8.55
N GLU A 192 25.28 10.20 9.06
CA GLU A 192 26.73 10.04 9.26
C GLU A 192 27.53 10.23 7.96
N ARG A 193 26.99 9.77 6.83
CA ARG A 193 27.65 9.83 5.52
C ARG A 193 27.25 11.04 4.68
N ASN A 194 26.31 11.84 5.15
CA ASN A 194 25.71 12.95 4.42
C ASN A 194 25.21 12.55 3.00
N GLU A 195 24.69 11.34 2.83
CA GLU A 195 24.21 10.84 1.52
C GLU A 195 22.96 11.65 1.07
N CYS A 196 22.82 11.96 -0.22
CA CYS A 196 21.66 12.68 -0.81
C CYS A 196 20.69 11.64 -1.37
N ILE A 197 19.39 11.72 -1.04
CA ILE A 197 18.35 10.83 -1.60
C ILE A 197 17.58 11.58 -2.68
N CYS A 198 18.33 12.20 -3.59
CA CYS A 198 17.80 13.22 -4.48
C CYS A 198 17.34 12.64 -5.83
N GLU A 199 17.82 11.44 -6.15
CA GLU A 199 17.52 10.76 -7.41
C GLU A 199 16.07 10.25 -7.48
N THR A 200 15.50 9.77 -6.38
CA THR A 200 14.09 9.37 -6.30
C THR A 200 13.15 10.51 -6.68
N PHE A 201 13.43 11.74 -6.20
CA PHE A 201 12.69 12.95 -6.57
C PHE A 201 12.86 13.30 -8.06
N ARG A 202 14.09 13.20 -8.59
CA ARG A 202 14.37 13.47 -10.00
C ARG A 202 13.59 12.53 -10.91
N VAL A 203 13.65 11.22 -10.64
CA VAL A 203 12.90 10.20 -11.41
C VAL A 203 11.40 10.44 -11.29
N LEU A 204 10.89 10.69 -10.08
CA LEU A 204 9.45 10.96 -9.87
C LEU A 204 8.96 12.17 -10.70
N ILE A 205 9.66 13.31 -10.60
CA ILE A 205 9.20 14.59 -11.16
C ILE A 205 9.49 14.69 -12.66
N LEU A 206 10.64 14.20 -13.12
CA LEU A 206 11.10 14.42 -14.50
C LEU A 206 10.75 13.26 -15.44
N GLU A 207 10.49 12.06 -14.92
CA GLU A 207 10.21 10.87 -15.74
C GLU A 207 8.80 10.31 -15.44
N MET A 208 8.56 9.88 -14.21
CA MET A 208 7.35 9.14 -13.83
C MET A 208 6.06 9.96 -14.00
N ILE A 209 5.97 11.14 -13.38
CA ILE A 209 4.76 11.98 -13.45
C ILE A 209 4.47 12.44 -14.90
N PRO A 210 5.45 12.95 -15.67
CA PRO A 210 5.22 13.31 -17.06
C PRO A 210 4.75 12.13 -17.92
N ALA A 211 5.33 10.94 -17.76
CA ALA A 211 4.92 9.75 -18.52
C ALA A 211 3.48 9.33 -18.17
N LEU A 212 3.10 9.35 -16.90
CA LEU A 212 1.73 9.09 -16.46
C LEU A 212 0.73 10.05 -17.12
N ILE A 213 1.00 11.36 -17.07
CA ILE A 213 0.11 12.39 -17.62
C ILE A 213 -0.03 12.26 -19.15
N ARG A 214 1.06 11.91 -19.85
CA ARG A 214 1.04 11.70 -21.31
C ARG A 214 0.51 10.33 -21.73
N ARG A 215 0.18 9.46 -20.77
CA ARG A 215 -0.20 8.06 -21.00
C ARG A 215 0.85 7.29 -21.80
N ASP A 216 2.12 7.49 -21.46
CA ASP A 216 3.24 6.73 -21.96
C ASP A 216 3.56 5.58 -20.99
N ILE A 217 3.02 4.38 -21.27
CA ILE A 217 3.18 3.21 -20.39
C ILE A 217 4.63 2.73 -20.34
N VAL A 218 5.36 2.86 -21.44
CA VAL A 218 6.76 2.42 -21.55
C VAL A 218 7.62 3.32 -20.67
N GLY A 219 7.55 4.64 -20.88
CA GLY A 219 8.29 5.61 -20.07
C GLY A 219 7.90 5.56 -18.59
N PHE A 220 6.63 5.32 -18.28
CA PHE A 220 6.18 5.18 -16.89
C PHE A 220 6.72 3.90 -16.23
N GLY A 221 6.73 2.77 -16.95
CA GLY A 221 7.27 1.50 -16.49
C GLY A 221 8.78 1.55 -16.24
N GLU A 222 9.54 2.14 -17.16
CA GLU A 222 10.98 2.38 -17.00
C GLU A 222 11.25 3.24 -15.76
N ALA A 223 10.48 4.32 -15.58
CA ALA A 223 10.61 5.21 -14.44
C ALA A 223 10.26 4.54 -13.10
N ILE A 224 9.26 3.64 -13.05
CA ILE A 224 8.96 2.84 -11.85
C ILE A 224 10.17 1.98 -11.49
N THR A 225 10.68 1.20 -12.45
CA THR A 225 11.78 0.27 -12.21
C THR A 225 13.01 1.01 -11.71
N ARG A 226 13.36 2.14 -12.33
CA ARG A 226 14.46 2.98 -11.90
C ARG A 226 14.23 3.55 -10.50
N PHE A 227 13.04 4.09 -10.24
CA PHE A 227 12.68 4.63 -8.93
C PHE A 227 12.85 3.58 -7.82
N GLU A 228 12.39 2.35 -8.05
CA GLU A 228 12.48 1.27 -7.08
C GLU A 228 13.90 0.74 -6.89
N ILE A 229 14.74 0.77 -7.94
CA ILE A 229 16.17 0.49 -7.80
C ILE A 229 16.84 1.54 -6.90
N GLU A 230 16.52 2.82 -7.07
CA GLU A 230 17.10 3.88 -6.21
C GLU A 230 16.60 3.77 -4.76
N VAL A 231 15.32 3.50 -4.55
CA VAL A 231 14.78 3.18 -3.21
C VAL A 231 15.50 1.97 -2.64
N GLY A 232 15.59 0.87 -3.41
CA GLY A 232 16.23 -0.37 -2.99
C GLY A 232 17.70 -0.19 -2.63
N ARG A 233 18.47 0.61 -3.39
CA ARG A 233 19.87 0.93 -3.07
C ARG A 233 20.00 1.58 -1.70
N VAL A 234 19.14 2.54 -1.37
CA VAL A 234 19.14 3.18 -0.05
C VAL A 234 18.82 2.16 1.05
N PHE A 235 17.84 1.30 0.83
CA PHE A 235 17.39 0.32 1.81
C PHE A 235 18.28 -0.94 1.91
N SER A 236 19.11 -1.23 0.90
CA SER A 236 20.03 -2.38 0.84
C SER A 236 20.91 -2.50 2.08
N HIS A 237 21.25 -1.36 2.68
CA HIS A 237 22.03 -1.25 3.91
C HIS A 237 21.44 -1.96 5.12
N VAL A 238 20.12 -2.13 5.15
CA VAL A 238 19.39 -2.73 6.28
C VAL A 238 18.60 -3.97 5.88
N GLN A 239 18.39 -4.21 4.59
CA GLN A 239 17.68 -5.39 4.07
C GLN A 239 18.58 -6.39 3.32
N GLY A 240 19.85 -6.05 3.05
CA GLY A 240 20.85 -6.93 2.46
C GLY A 240 21.12 -6.69 0.96
N ASP A 241 20.09 -6.41 0.17
CA ASP A 241 20.19 -6.19 -1.28
C ASP A 241 19.16 -5.14 -1.73
N VAL A 242 19.16 -4.75 -3.02
CA VAL A 242 18.22 -3.77 -3.61
C VAL A 242 16.77 -4.20 -3.39
N PHE A 243 16.50 -5.50 -3.51
CA PHE A 243 15.21 -6.09 -3.15
C PHE A 243 15.35 -6.97 -1.91
N ARG A 244 14.24 -7.21 -1.22
CA ARG A 244 14.27 -7.83 0.12
C ARG A 244 14.76 -9.28 0.10
N SER A 245 14.61 -9.98 -1.02
CA SER A 245 14.95 -11.41 -1.12
C SER A 245 15.40 -11.75 -2.54
N PRO A 246 16.31 -12.73 -2.73
CA PRO A 246 16.75 -13.17 -4.05
C PRO A 246 15.61 -13.63 -4.97
N VAL A 247 14.56 -14.27 -4.43
CA VAL A 247 13.40 -14.70 -5.24
C VAL A 247 12.61 -13.51 -5.79
N ILE A 248 12.57 -12.40 -5.04
CA ILE A 248 11.91 -11.18 -5.49
C ILE A 248 12.72 -10.53 -6.61
N GLY A 249 14.04 -10.40 -6.44
CA GLY A 249 14.93 -9.88 -7.49
C GLY A 249 14.81 -10.66 -8.80
N LYS A 250 14.91 -12.00 -8.72
CA LYS A 250 14.69 -12.90 -9.86
C LYS A 250 13.30 -12.76 -10.47
N GLY A 251 12.28 -12.58 -9.65
CA GLY A 251 10.90 -12.38 -10.10
C GLY A 251 10.73 -11.07 -10.87
N ILE A 252 11.36 -9.99 -10.41
CA ILE A 252 11.35 -8.69 -11.08
C ILE A 252 12.06 -8.78 -12.43
N GLU A 253 13.25 -9.37 -12.48
CA GLU A 253 13.98 -9.65 -13.73
C GLU A 253 13.13 -10.49 -14.69
N PHE A 254 12.54 -11.58 -14.19
CA PHE A 254 11.65 -12.44 -14.97
C PHE A 254 10.46 -11.68 -15.56
N LEU A 255 9.82 -10.79 -14.80
CA LEU A 255 8.69 -10.00 -15.31
C LEU A 255 9.12 -9.08 -16.46
N LEU A 256 10.25 -8.39 -16.32
CA LEU A 256 10.82 -7.52 -17.36
C LEU A 256 11.15 -8.32 -18.64
N GLU A 257 11.85 -9.45 -18.50
CA GLU A 257 12.21 -10.34 -19.61
C GLU A 257 10.99 -10.94 -20.32
N ASN A 258 9.84 -10.98 -19.65
CA ASN A 258 8.61 -11.56 -20.17
C ASN A 258 7.54 -10.54 -20.57
N GLY A 259 7.91 -9.26 -20.71
CA GLY A 259 7.11 -8.23 -21.36
C GLY A 259 6.46 -7.21 -20.42
N ALA A 260 6.86 -7.14 -19.15
CA ALA A 260 6.48 -6.01 -18.29
C ALA A 260 7.21 -4.74 -18.75
N TYR A 261 6.48 -3.62 -18.88
CA TYR A 261 7.06 -2.31 -19.18
C TYR A 261 7.88 -1.75 -18.02
N GLY A 262 7.57 -2.20 -16.81
CA GLY A 262 8.29 -1.87 -15.59
C GLY A 262 7.99 -2.87 -14.48
N ALA A 263 8.86 -3.01 -13.50
CA ALA A 263 8.67 -3.94 -12.41
C ALA A 263 9.39 -3.49 -11.13
N GLY A 264 8.89 -3.97 -9.99
CA GLY A 264 9.60 -3.87 -8.72
C GLY A 264 8.83 -4.46 -7.54
N GLN A 265 9.04 -3.92 -6.33
CA GLN A 265 8.62 -4.49 -5.05
C GLN A 265 7.76 -3.50 -4.24
N SER A 266 6.57 -3.92 -3.83
CA SER A 266 5.71 -3.07 -3.01
C SER A 266 6.22 -2.97 -1.56
N SER A 267 6.83 -1.83 -1.22
CA SER A 267 7.38 -1.52 0.11
C SER A 267 8.35 -2.62 0.60
N TRP A 268 8.32 -2.98 1.89
CA TRP A 268 9.11 -4.06 2.48
C TRP A 268 8.42 -5.43 2.46
N GLY A 269 7.33 -5.57 1.70
CA GLY A 269 6.62 -6.82 1.56
C GLY A 269 7.26 -7.79 0.56
N PRO A 270 6.90 -9.08 0.59
CA PRO A 270 7.23 -10.04 -0.46
C PRO A 270 6.54 -9.76 -1.79
N ALA A 271 5.48 -8.94 -1.85
CA ALA A 271 4.80 -8.65 -3.10
C ALA A 271 5.72 -7.89 -4.07
N PHE A 272 5.90 -8.47 -5.25
CA PHE A 272 6.53 -7.83 -6.39
C PHE A 272 5.55 -7.80 -7.56
N TYR A 273 5.77 -6.90 -8.51
CA TYR A 273 4.79 -6.65 -9.55
C TYR A 273 5.45 -6.21 -10.85
N GLY A 274 4.71 -6.38 -11.95
CA GLY A 274 5.06 -5.88 -13.28
C GLY A 274 3.89 -5.08 -13.87
N LEU A 275 4.20 -3.91 -14.43
CA LEU A 275 3.28 -3.07 -15.17
C LEU A 275 3.13 -3.60 -16.60
N VAL A 276 1.88 -3.80 -17.02
CA VAL A 276 1.52 -4.31 -18.35
C VAL A 276 0.25 -3.63 -18.85
N ASP A 277 -0.01 -3.73 -20.14
CA ASP A 277 -1.31 -3.40 -20.73
C ASP A 277 -2.29 -4.60 -20.59
N GLU A 278 -3.52 -4.40 -21.06
CA GLU A 278 -4.57 -5.43 -21.05
C GLU A 278 -4.16 -6.67 -21.86
N ASP A 279 -3.59 -6.47 -23.04
CA ASP A 279 -3.28 -7.53 -24.00
C ASP A 279 -2.21 -8.50 -23.48
N ASN A 280 -1.28 -8.03 -22.64
CA ASN A 280 -0.17 -8.85 -22.14
C ASN A 280 -0.41 -9.43 -20.74
N SER A 281 -1.39 -8.91 -19.99
CA SER A 281 -1.60 -9.24 -18.57
C SER A 281 -1.82 -10.72 -18.27
N ASP A 282 -2.73 -11.39 -18.97
CA ASP A 282 -3.04 -12.82 -18.77
C ASP A 282 -1.86 -13.73 -19.13
N LYS A 283 -1.14 -13.39 -20.20
CA LYS A 283 0.03 -14.15 -20.64
C LYS A 283 1.14 -14.07 -19.60
N LEU A 284 1.40 -12.88 -19.07
CA LEU A 284 2.42 -12.69 -18.03
C LEU A 284 2.01 -13.36 -16.72
N LEU A 285 0.73 -13.29 -16.31
CA LEU A 285 0.24 -13.98 -15.11
C LEU A 285 0.45 -15.50 -15.19
N LYS A 286 0.18 -16.13 -16.33
CA LYS A 286 0.41 -17.58 -16.52
C LYS A 286 1.88 -17.95 -16.31
N LYS A 287 2.79 -17.18 -16.92
CA LYS A 287 4.24 -17.35 -16.76
C LYS A 287 4.69 -17.11 -15.32
N LEU A 288 4.15 -16.09 -14.65
CA LEU A 288 4.47 -15.81 -13.25
C LEU A 288 4.04 -16.95 -12.32
N ARG A 289 2.90 -17.60 -12.59
CA ARG A 289 2.46 -18.79 -11.83
C ARG A 289 3.43 -19.96 -11.96
N GLU A 290 3.99 -20.16 -13.16
CA GLU A 290 5.04 -21.17 -13.38
C GLU A 290 6.30 -20.82 -12.60
N PHE A 291 6.79 -19.58 -12.75
CA PHE A 291 7.94 -19.07 -12.02
C PHE A 291 7.79 -19.28 -10.50
N LEU A 292 6.65 -18.91 -9.92
CA LEU A 292 6.41 -19.07 -8.47
C LEU A 292 6.43 -20.55 -8.06
N ARG A 293 5.83 -21.47 -8.84
CA ARG A 293 5.86 -22.91 -8.54
C ARG A 293 7.29 -23.45 -8.50
N GLU A 294 8.14 -23.02 -9.42
CA GLU A 294 9.55 -23.43 -9.48
C GLU A 294 10.39 -22.84 -8.34
N HIS A 295 9.91 -21.77 -7.69
CA HIS A 295 10.63 -21.04 -6.66
C HIS A 295 9.97 -21.13 -5.26
N GLY A 296 9.29 -22.24 -4.96
CA GLY A 296 8.73 -22.52 -3.63
C GLY A 296 7.24 -22.19 -3.45
N GLY A 297 6.56 -21.82 -4.53
CA GLY A 297 5.14 -21.48 -4.55
C GLY A 297 4.86 -20.05 -4.09
N GLY A 298 3.58 -19.70 -4.15
CA GLY A 298 3.09 -18.37 -3.82
C GLY A 298 1.79 -18.05 -4.55
N ASP A 299 1.25 -16.88 -4.28
CA ASP A 299 0.05 -16.37 -4.91
C ASP A 299 0.38 -15.39 -6.04
N SER A 300 -0.51 -15.28 -7.01
CA SER A 300 -0.39 -14.26 -8.06
C SER A 300 -1.75 -13.86 -8.62
N PHE A 301 -1.88 -12.59 -8.99
CA PHE A 301 -3.12 -12.02 -9.49
C PHE A 301 -2.84 -10.83 -10.40
N ILE A 302 -3.86 -10.43 -11.17
CA ILE A 302 -3.89 -9.19 -11.93
C ILE A 302 -4.73 -8.18 -11.14
N ALA A 303 -4.25 -6.95 -11.05
CA ALA A 303 -4.99 -5.84 -10.46
C ALA A 303 -5.02 -4.63 -11.40
N ARG A 304 -6.12 -3.90 -11.35
CA ARG A 304 -6.29 -2.58 -11.95
C ARG A 304 -6.17 -1.51 -10.88
N ALA A 305 -5.93 -0.28 -11.30
CA ALA A 305 -6.01 0.83 -10.38
C ALA A 305 -7.45 1.06 -9.90
N ASN A 306 -7.62 1.22 -8.59
CA ASN A 306 -8.84 1.76 -8.03
C ASN A 306 -8.71 3.30 -8.01
N ASN A 307 -9.50 4.00 -8.83
CA ASN A 307 -9.53 5.47 -8.90
C ASN A 307 -10.63 6.11 -8.04
N SER A 308 -11.35 5.35 -7.21
CA SER A 308 -12.50 5.85 -6.44
C SER A 308 -12.32 5.81 -4.92
N GLY A 309 -11.31 5.11 -4.42
CA GLY A 309 -11.16 4.78 -3.01
C GLY A 309 -12.15 3.71 -2.55
N ALA A 310 -12.48 3.77 -1.26
CA ALA A 310 -13.41 2.87 -0.60
C ALA A 310 -14.86 3.13 -1.02
N GLN A 311 -15.63 2.06 -1.16
CA GLN A 311 -17.04 2.12 -1.54
C GLN A 311 -17.92 1.72 -0.36
N VAL A 312 -19.02 2.45 -0.16
CA VAL A 312 -20.00 2.18 0.89
C VAL A 312 -21.30 1.72 0.25
N MET A 313 -21.86 0.63 0.76
CA MET A 313 -23.17 0.11 0.39
C MET A 313 -24.01 -0.02 1.66
N THR A 314 -25.24 0.48 1.62
CA THR A 314 -26.16 0.44 2.76
C THR A 314 -27.43 -0.28 2.33
N SER A 315 -27.88 -1.25 3.13
CA SER A 315 -29.06 -2.08 2.86
C SER A 315 -29.92 -2.32 4.10
#